data_AF-A0A959NPB5-F1
#
_entry.id   AF-A0A959NPB5-F1
#
_cell.length_a   1.000
_cell.length_b   1.000
_cell.length_c   1.000
_cell.angle_alpha   90.00
_cell.angle_beta   90.00
_cell.angle_gamma   90.00
#
_symmetry.space_group_name_H-M   'P 1'
#
loop_
_entity.id
_entity.type
_entity.pdbx_description
1 polymer ?
#
loop_
_entity_poly.entity_id
_entity_poly.type
_entity_poly.pdbx_seq_one_letter_code
_entity_poly.pdbx_strand_id
1 'polypeptide(L)' 'DKQFIVFVHGAWGGGWDYKNMEEILESDGYKVYRPTLTGQGEREHLNSPDVNLDTHMMDIVNVI' A
#
# COMPACT_ATOMS: atom_id res chain seq x y z
N ASP A 1 -5.65 -12.14 -19.07
CA ASP A 1 -5.71 -11.03 -18.12
C ASP A 1 -4.33 -10.61 -17.68
N LYS A 2 -4.12 -9.31 -17.46
CA LYS A 2 -2.85 -8.79 -16.91
C LYS A 2 -2.75 -9.15 -15.42
N GLN A 3 -1.53 -9.28 -14.88
CA GLN A 3 -1.34 -9.48 -13.44
C GLN A 3 -1.84 -8.28 -12.63
N PHE A 4 -2.22 -8.53 -11.37
CA PHE A 4 -2.37 -7.49 -10.37
C PHE A 4 -1.00 -7.02 -9.88
N ILE A 5 -0.85 -5.71 -9.71
CA ILE A 5 0.37 -5.10 -9.17
C ILE A 5 0.03 -4.50 -7.80
N VAL A 6 0.80 -4.86 -6.78
CA VAL A 6 0.65 -4.32 -5.42
C VAL A 6 1.93 -3.56 -5.06
N PHE A 7 1.82 -2.27 -4.83
CA PHE A 7 2.92 -1.44 -4.32
C PHE A 7 2.89 -1.41 -2.80
N VAL A 8 4.00 -1.82 -2.19
CA VAL A 8 4.23 -1.74 -0.74
C VAL A 8 5.29 -0.67 -0.51
N HIS A 9 4.91 0.41 0.17
CA HIS A 9 5.79 1.55 0.44
C HIS A 9 6.83 1.24 1.52
N GLY A 10 7.87 2.07 1.58
CA GLY A 10 8.92 2.00 2.61
C GLY A 10 8.52 2.64 3.95
N ALA A 11 9.44 2.65 4.91
CA ALA A 11 9.20 3.27 6.22
C ALA A 11 8.76 4.74 6.09
N TRP A 12 7.75 5.12 6.89
CA TRP A 12 7.15 6.46 6.96
C TRP A 12 6.46 6.98 5.68
N GLY A 13 6.48 6.21 4.59
CA GLY A 13 5.77 6.53 3.34
C GLY A 13 4.28 6.23 3.41
N GLY A 14 3.64 6.19 2.24
CA GLY A 14 2.24 5.77 2.11
C GLY A 14 1.89 5.40 0.68
N GLY A 15 0.65 4.95 0.47
CA GLY A 15 0.15 4.61 -0.85
C GLY A 15 0.23 5.79 -1.84
N TRP A 16 0.25 7.02 -1.36
CA TRP A 16 0.43 8.22 -2.17
C TRP A 16 1.73 8.26 -2.99
N ASP A 17 2.81 7.62 -2.54
CA ASP A 17 4.11 7.57 -3.25
C ASP A 17 3.97 7.00 -4.67
N TYR A 18 2.99 6.11 -4.87
CA TYR A 18 2.80 5.38 -6.12
C TYR A 18 1.59 5.84 -6.94
N LYS A 19 0.96 6.97 -6.57
CA LYS A 19 -0.24 7.45 -7.27
C LYS A 19 -0.02 7.61 -8.78
N ASN A 20 1.07 8.26 -9.19
CA ASN A 20 1.35 8.46 -10.62
C ASN A 20 1.63 7.13 -11.35
N MET A 21 2.19 6.15 -10.62
CA MET A 21 2.48 4.83 -11.18
C MET A 21 1.21 3.99 -11.37
N GLU A 22 0.26 4.08 -10.44
CA GLU A 22 -1.10 3.54 -10.61
C GLU A 22 -1.73 4.11 -11.87
N GLU A 23 -1.76 5.43 -12.04
CA GLU A 23 -2.37 6.08 -13.22
C GLU A 23 -1.76 5.58 -14.54
N ILE A 24 -0.43 5.44 -14.62
CA ILE A 24 0.26 4.92 -15.80
C ILE A 24 -0.11 3.46 -16.06
N LEU A 25 -0.02 2.60 -15.05
CA LEU A 25 -0.25 1.16 -15.20
C LEU A 25 -1.72 0.81 -15.45
N GLU A 26 -2.66 1.54 -14.83
CA GLU A 26 -4.08 1.41 -15.11
C GLU A 26 -4.43 1.86 -16.52
N SER A 27 -3.77 2.91 -17.04
CA SER A 27 -3.93 3.30 -18.45
C SER A 27 -3.46 2.23 -19.44
N ASP A 28 -2.48 1.41 -19.02
CA ASP A 28 -2.03 0.23 -19.75
C ASP A 28 -2.94 -1.00 -19.50
N GLY A 29 -3.95 -0.91 -18.64
CA GLY A 29 -4.89 -1.99 -18.35
C GLY A 29 -4.45 -2.99 -17.28
N TYR A 30 -3.42 -2.68 -16.48
CA TYR A 30 -3.17 -3.40 -15.23
C TYR A 30 -4.18 -2.96 -14.16
N LYS A 31 -4.44 -3.80 -13.16
CA LYS A 31 -5.13 -3.37 -11.94
C LYS A 31 -4.09 -3.24 -10.83
N VAL A 32 -4.10 -2.09 -10.17
CA VAL A 32 -3.06 -1.70 -9.21
C VAL A 32 -3.67 -1.52 -7.82
N TYR A 33 -2.92 -1.90 -6.80
CA TYR A 33 -3.23 -1.59 -5.41
C TYR A 33 -2.01 -0.92 -4.76
N ARG A 34 -2.26 0.09 -3.94
CA ARG A 34 -1.23 0.85 -3.22
C ARG A 34 -1.66 1.12 -1.76
N PRO A 35 -1.80 0.08 -0.93
CA PRO A 35 -2.24 0.25 0.45
C PRO A 35 -1.25 1.08 1.25
N THR A 36 -1.78 1.88 2.18
CA THR A 36 -0.99 2.53 3.23
C THR A 36 -0.96 1.62 4.46
N LEU A 37 0.25 1.30 4.93
CA LEU A 37 0.49 0.48 6.11
C LEU A 37 -0.01 1.19 7.38
N THR A 38 -0.57 0.42 8.31
CA THR A 38 -1.07 0.93 9.60
C THR A 38 0.02 1.68 10.34
N GLY A 39 -0.27 2.87 10.88
CA GLY A 39 0.69 3.66 11.64
C GLY A 39 1.69 4.46 10.79
N GLN A 40 1.56 4.47 9.46
CA GLN A 40 2.41 5.23 8.54
C GLN A 40 1.55 6.06 7.58
N GLY A 41 2.14 7.08 6.95
CA GLY A 41 1.48 7.88 5.91
C GLY A 41 0.13 8.45 6.35
N GLU A 42 -0.91 8.28 5.54
CA GLU A 42 -2.29 8.71 5.87
C GLU A 42 -2.87 8.03 7.13
N ARG A 43 -2.26 6.93 7.58
CA ARG A 43 -2.65 6.14 8.75
C ARG A 43 -1.72 6.37 9.95
N GLU A 44 -0.90 7.43 9.95
CA GLU A 44 0.02 7.75 11.06
C GLU A 44 -0.67 7.85 12.43
N HIS A 45 -1.94 8.27 12.46
CA HIS A 45 -2.74 8.40 13.68
C HIS A 45 -3.03 7.05 14.37
N LEU A 46 -2.76 5.93 13.70
CA LEU A 46 -2.84 4.58 14.26
C LEU A 46 -1.50 4.08 14.81
N ASN A 47 -0.44 4.89 14.75
CA ASN A 47 0.88 4.49 15.24
C ASN A 47 0.84 4.23 16.75
N SER A 48 1.34 3.06 17.15
CA SER A 48 1.39 2.64 18.54
C SER A 48 2.46 1.55 18.72
N PRO A 49 2.90 1.26 19.96
CA PRO A 49 3.85 0.19 20.24
C PRO A 49 3.39 -1.22 19.80
N ASP A 50 2.10 -1.41 19.54
CA ASP A 50 1.53 -2.69 19.13
C ASP A 50 1.63 -2.91 17.60
N VAL A 51 1.96 -1.88 16.82
CA VAL A 51 2.16 -1.99 15.37
C VAL A 51 3.49 -2.67 15.08
N ASN A 52 3.44 -3.78 14.36
CA ASN A 52 4.61 -4.59 14.02
C ASN A 52 4.50 -5.16 12.59
N LEU A 53 5.44 -6.05 12.25
CA LEU A 53 5.49 -6.65 10.91
C LEU A 53 4.24 -7.50 10.60
N ASP A 54 3.66 -8.22 11.57
CA ASP A 54 2.44 -9.00 11.36
C ASP A 54 1.26 -8.09 11.01
N THR A 55 1.15 -6.93 11.67
CA THR A 55 0.15 -5.91 11.33
C THR A 55 0.32 -5.45 9.88
N HIS A 56 1.54 -5.16 9.43
CA HIS A 56 1.81 -4.76 8.05
C HIS A 56 1.58 -5.88 7.03
N MET A 57 1.89 -7.13 7.37
CA MET A 57 1.54 -8.28 6.52
C MET A 57 0.03 -8.40 6.36
N MET A 58 -0.71 -8.23 7.46
CA MET A 58 -2.17 -8.28 7.45
C MET A 58 -2.79 -7.12 6.65
N ASP A 59 -2.20 -5.92 6.70
CA ASP A 59 -2.60 -4.81 5.83
C ASP A 59 -2.51 -5.19 4.34
N ILE A 60 -1.50 -5.94 3.93
CA ILE A 60 -1.35 -6.39 2.54
C ILE A 60 -2.30 -7.55 2.22
N VAL A 61 -2.41 -8.56 3.09
CA VAL A 61 -3.29 -9.72 2.86
C VAL A 61 -4.75 -9.29 2.71
N ASN A 62 -5.21 -8.30 3.48
CA ASN A 62 -6.59 -7.81 3.42
C ASN A 62 -6.94 -7.01 2.14
N VAL A 63 -5.95 -6.71 1.29
CA VAL A 63 -6.13 -5.98 0.02
C VAL A 63 -6.34 -6.93 -1.16
N ILE A 64 -5.84 -8.17 -1.05
CA ILE A 64 -5.78 -9.17 -2.13
C ILE A 64 -6.93 -10.17 -1.98
#